data_AF-A0AA41XHW2-F1
#
_entry.id   AF-A0AA41XHW2-F1
#
_cell.length_a   1.000
_cell.length_b   1.000
_cell.length_c   1.000
_cell.angle_alpha   90.00
_cell.angle_beta   90.00
_cell.angle_gamma   90.00
#
_symmetry.space_group_name_H-M   'P 1'
#
loop_
_entity.id
_entity.type
_entity.pdbx_description
1 polymer ?
#
loop_
_entity_poly.entity_id
_entity_poly.type
_entity_poly.pdbx_seq_one_letter_code
_entity_poly.pdbx_strand_id
1 'polypeptide(L)'
;MPVINATVVAGTYDAAEKGALIAGFTNAVVAVKGEGVRPFVTVLLNEVDSGDWGGGGDRITTELVLGAIAAGNEAAAPVTADV
;
A
#
# COMPACT_ATOMS: atom_id res chain seq x y z
N MET A 1 3.71 12.97 -17.87
CA MET A 1 2.55 12.88 -16.96
C MET A 1 2.35 11.42 -16.56
N PRO A 2 3.13 10.92 -15.59
CA PRO A 2 3.03 9.53 -15.14
C PRO A 2 1.77 9.32 -14.27
N VAL A 3 1.16 8.15 -14.44
CA VAL A 3 -0.01 7.72 -13.67
C VAL A 3 0.31 6.40 -12.98
N ILE A 4 0.11 6.36 -11.67
CA ILE A 4 0.25 5.16 -10.85
C ILE A 4 -1.15 4.66 -10.52
N ASN A 5 -1.43 3.40 -10.83
CA ASN A 5 -2.64 2.71 -10.38
C ASN A 5 -2.25 1.70 -9.31
N ALA A 6 -2.74 1.92 -8.11
CA ALA A 6 -2.61 1.00 -6.99
C ALA A 6 -3.99 0.46 -6.66
N THR A 7 -4.15 -0.85 -6.70
CA THR A 7 -5.39 -1.52 -6.30
C THR A 7 -5.15 -2.18 -4.95
N VAL A 8 -6.07 -1.97 -4.01
CA VAL A 8 -6.01 -2.52 -2.65
C VAL A 8 -7.36 -3.12 -2.27
N VAL A 9 -7.38 -4.00 -1.27
CA VAL A 9 -8.63 -4.49 -0.69
C VAL A 9 -9.23 -3.38 0.19
N ALA A 10 -10.53 -3.16 0.07
CA ALA A 10 -11.23 -2.11 0.80
C ALA A 10 -11.08 -2.28 2.31
N GLY A 11 -10.81 -1.17 3.00
CA GLY A 11 -10.69 -1.16 4.46
C GLY A 11 -9.37 -1.71 5.01
N THR A 12 -8.39 -2.06 4.17
CA THR A 12 -7.05 -2.46 4.65
C THR A 12 -6.10 -1.29 4.88
N TYR A 13 -6.51 -0.07 4.51
CA TYR A 13 -5.76 1.15 4.76
C TYR A 13 -6.71 2.23 5.30
N ASP A 14 -6.27 2.95 6.33
CA ASP A 14 -6.97 4.14 6.79
C ASP A 14 -6.69 5.37 5.91
N ALA A 15 -7.31 6.51 6.25
CA ALA A 15 -7.15 7.75 5.49
C ALA A 15 -5.71 8.30 5.52
N ALA A 16 -5.00 8.16 6.63
CA ALA A 16 -3.64 8.65 6.78
C ALA A 16 -2.66 7.78 5.98
N GLU A 17 -2.82 6.47 6.02
CA GLU A 17 -2.02 5.51 5.28
C GLU A 17 -2.22 5.66 3.76
N LYS A 18 -3.45 5.90 3.30
CA LYS A 18 -3.73 6.25 1.89
C LYS A 18 -2.99 7.52 1.48
N GLY A 19 -2.97 8.55 2.34
CA GLY A 19 -2.19 9.76 2.12
C GLY A 19 -0.68 9.49 2.02
N ALA A 20 -0.16 8.62 2.88
CA ALA A 20 1.23 8.21 2.86
C ALA A 20 1.60 7.44 1.58
N LEU A 21 0.72 6.55 1.10
CA LEU A 21 0.91 5.84 -0.18
C LEU A 21 1.01 6.82 -1.35
N ILE A 22 0.10 7.79 -1.44
CA ILE A 22 0.11 8.80 -2.51
C ILE A 22 1.43 9.58 -2.48
N ALA A 23 1.84 10.09 -1.32
CA ALA A 23 3.10 10.81 -1.17
C ALA A 23 4.31 9.93 -1.51
N GLY A 24 4.32 8.67 -1.07
CA GLY A 24 5.37 7.70 -1.33
C GLY A 24 5.55 7.40 -2.81
N PHE A 25 4.46 7.08 -3.53
CA PHE A 25 4.51 6.84 -4.98
C PHE A 25 4.98 8.08 -5.74
N THR A 26 4.49 9.27 -5.38
CA THR A 26 4.96 10.52 -5.98
C THR A 26 6.46 10.72 -5.77
N ASN A 27 6.94 10.53 -4.54
CA ASN A 27 8.35 10.69 -4.22
C ASN A 27 9.24 9.67 -4.95
N ALA A 28 8.75 8.43 -5.16
CA ALA A 28 9.47 7.42 -5.93
C ALA A 28 9.69 7.87 -7.39
N VAL A 29 8.67 8.46 -8.02
CA VAL A 29 8.81 8.99 -9.38
C VAL A 29 9.76 10.19 -9.43
N VAL A 30 9.63 11.10 -8.45
CA VAL A 30 10.52 12.25 -8.30
C VAL A 30 11.97 11.82 -8.14
N ALA A 31 12.24 10.77 -7.36
CA ALA A 31 13.61 10.27 -7.17
C ALA A 31 14.27 9.83 -8.49
N VAL A 32 13.49 9.37 -9.47
CA VAL A 32 13.99 8.91 -10.78
C VAL A 32 14.09 10.05 -11.80
N LYS A 33 13.15 11.00 -11.78
CA LYS A 33 12.99 12.01 -12.84
C LYS A 33 13.32 13.44 -12.41
N GLY A 34 13.55 13.67 -11.13
CA GLY A 34 13.72 15.00 -10.54
C GLY A 34 12.40 15.68 -10.20
N GLU A 35 12.48 16.72 -9.37
CA GLU A 35 11.33 17.38 -8.72
C GLU A 35 10.33 18.03 -9.69
N GLY A 36 10.80 18.49 -10.85
CA GLY A 36 9.93 19.13 -11.86
C GLY A 36 8.79 18.25 -12.38
N VAL A 37 8.86 16.93 -12.18
CA VAL A 37 7.80 16.00 -12.57
C VAL A 37 6.61 15.98 -11.59
N ARG A 38 6.79 16.40 -10.32
CA ARG A 38 5.80 16.24 -9.24
C ARG A 38 4.40 16.71 -9.60
N PRO A 39 4.19 17.90 -10.19
CA PRO A 39 2.85 18.39 -10.52
C PRO A 39 2.09 17.51 -11.53
N PHE A 40 2.81 16.63 -12.24
CA PHE A 40 2.25 15.75 -13.26
C PHE A 40 2.14 14.29 -12.80
N VAL A 41 2.54 13.98 -11.56
CA VAL A 41 2.41 12.63 -11.01
C VAL A 41 1.01 12.48 -10.44
N THR A 42 0.25 11.55 -11.00
CA THR A 42 -1.09 11.21 -10.52
C THR A 42 -1.09 9.81 -9.91
N VAL A 43 -1.70 9.66 -8.74
CA VAL A 43 -1.88 8.37 -8.06
C VAL A 43 -3.37 8.09 -7.93
N LEU A 44 -3.79 6.92 -8.42
CA LEU A 44 -5.15 6.41 -8.27
C LEU A 44 -5.09 5.22 -7.33
N LEU A 45 -5.78 5.33 -6.19
CA LEU A 45 -6.01 4.23 -5.24
C LEU A 45 -7.39 3.66 -5.51
N ASN A 46 -7.44 2.43 -6.01
CA ASN A 46 -8.67 1.71 -6.31
C ASN A 46 -8.92 0.69 -5.20
N GLU A 47 -10.01 0.86 -4.45
CA GLU A 47 -10.43 -0.11 -3.44
C GLU A 47 -11.38 -1.12 -4.07
N VAL A 48 -11.07 -2.40 -3.86
CA VAL A 48 -11.92 -3.53 -4.26
C VAL A 48 -12.58 -4.09 -3.02
N ASP A 49 -13.90 -4.28 -3.08
CA ASP A 49 -14.68 -4.80 -1.95
C ASP A 49 -14.12 -6.13 -1.43
N SER A 50 -14.28 -6.34 -0.12
CA SER A 50 -13.77 -7.53 0.58
C SER A 50 -14.26 -8.81 -0.11
N GLY A 51 -13.32 -9.69 -0.48
CA GLY A 51 -13.60 -10.94 -1.14
C GLY A 51 -13.80 -10.85 -2.65
N ASP A 52 -13.91 -9.66 -3.25
CA ASP A 52 -14.04 -9.50 -4.71
C ASP A 52 -12.68 -9.44 -5.43
N TRP A 53 -11.59 -9.53 -4.67
CA TRP A 53 -10.26 -9.85 -5.18
C TRP A 53 -9.97 -11.34 -4.94
N GLY A 54 -9.62 -12.08 -5.99
CA GLY A 54 -9.17 -13.47 -5.88
C GLY A 54 -7.70 -13.70 -6.27
N GLY A 55 -7.05 -14.66 -5.62
CA GLY A 55 -5.71 -15.14 -5.96
C GLY A 55 -5.62 -16.65 -5.73
N GLY A 56 -5.06 -17.40 -6.68
CA GLY A 56 -4.92 -18.87 -6.53
C GLY A 56 -6.24 -19.66 -6.44
N GLY A 57 -7.38 -19.03 -6.68
CA GLY A 57 -8.72 -19.63 -6.54
C GLY A 57 -9.45 -19.21 -5.26
N ASP A 58 -8.78 -18.52 -4.34
CA ASP A 58 -9.36 -18.09 -3.07
C ASP A 58 -9.74 -16.61 -3.09
N ARG A 59 -10.80 -16.28 -2.35
CA ARG A 59 -11.25 -14.90 -2.13
C ARG A 59 -10.37 -14.25 -1.05
N ILE A 60 -9.83 -13.08 -1.36
CA ILE A 60 -9.02 -12.28 -0.45
C ILE A 60 -9.94 -11.32 0.30
N THR A 61 -10.09 -11.53 1.60
CA THR A 61 -10.92 -10.68 2.47
C THR A 61 -10.09 -9.64 3.20
N THR A 62 -10.73 -8.56 3.65
CA THR A 62 -10.12 -7.54 4.49
C THR A 62 -9.49 -8.14 5.75
N GLU A 63 -10.17 -9.09 6.40
CA GLU A 63 -9.68 -9.75 7.63
C GLU A 63 -8.43 -10.58 7.36
N LEU A 64 -8.40 -11.30 6.23
CA LEU A 64 -7.23 -12.08 5.82
C LEU A 64 -6.01 -11.18 5.63
N VAL A 65 -6.19 -10.04 4.93
CA VAL A 65 -5.10 -9.09 4.67
C VAL A 65 -4.61 -8.44 5.96
N LEU A 66 -5.53 -7.94 6.81
CA LEU A 66 -5.17 -7.32 8.07
C LEU A 66 -4.46 -8.30 9.02
N GLY A 67 -4.92 -9.55 9.09
CA GLY A 67 -4.26 -10.61 9.85
C GLY A 67 -2.85 -10.90 9.35
N ALA A 68 -2.64 -10.95 8.04
CA ALA A 68 -1.31 -11.15 7.44
C ALA A 68 -0.36 -9.97 7.71
N ILE A 69 -0.85 -8.73 7.62
CA ILE A 69 -0.08 -7.52 7.94
C ILE A 69 0.32 -7.51 9.42
N ALA A 70 -0.62 -7.80 10.31
CA ALA A 70 -0.36 -7.86 11.75
C ALA A 70 0.72 -8.90 12.08
N ALA A 71 0.60 -10.13 11.55
CA ALA A 71 1.60 -11.18 11.74
C ALA A 71 2.97 -10.78 11.16
N GLY A 72 3.00 -10.10 10.02
CA GLY A 72 4.24 -9.57 9.43
C GLY A 72 4.91 -8.50 10.29
N ASN A 73 4.13 -7.61 10.90
CA ASN A 73 4.64 -6.57 11.81
C ASN A 73 5.13 -7.15 13.13
N GLU A 74 4.51 -8.21 13.65
CA GLU A 74 4.98 -8.94 14.83
C GLU A 74 6.30 -9.68 14.55
N ALA A 75 6.45 -10.30 13.37
CA ALA A 75 7.69 -10.93 12.95
C ALA A 75 8.83 -9.92 12.72
N ALA A 76 8.51 -8.66 12.44
CA ALA A 76 9.46 -7.56 12.28
C ALA A 76 9.79 -6.82 13.59
N ALA A 77 9.13 -7.15 14.71
CA ALA A 77 9.48 -6.59 16.02
C ALA A 77 10.92 -7.00 16.40
N PRO A 78 11.73 -6.08 16.95
CA PRO A 78 13.14 -6.36 17.19
C PRO A 78 13.27 -7.51 18.19
N VAL A 79 14.00 -8.56 17.79
CA VAL A 79 14.66 -9.44 18.75
C VAL A 79 15.49 -8.53 19.63
N THR A 80 15.07 -8.38 20.89
CA THR A 80 15.77 -7.56 21.88
C THR A 80 17.24 -7.97 21.87
N ALA A 81 18.11 -7.04 21.54
CA ALA A 81 19.54 -7.21 21.68
C ALA A 81 19.84 -7.26 23.19
N ASP A 82 19.90 -8.45 23.75
CA ASP A 82 20.60 -8.68 25.01
C ASP A 82 22.09 -8.36 24.77
N VAL A 83 22.53 -7.25 25.37
CA VAL A 83 23.94 -6.88 25.58
C VAL A 83 24.26 -7.11 27.05
#